data_AF-A0A6I4J2S1-F1
#
_entry.id   AF-A0A6I4J2S1-F1
#
_cell.length_a   1.000
_cell.length_b   1.000
_cell.length_c   1.000
_cell.angle_alpha   90.00
_cell.angle_beta   90.00
_cell.angle_gamma   90.00
#
_symmetry.space_group_name_H-M   'P 1'
#
loop_
_entity.id
_entity.type
_entity.pdbx_description
1 polymer ?
#
loop_
_entity_poly.entity_id
_entity_poly.type
_entity_poly.pdbx_seq_one_letter_code
_entity_poly.pdbx_strand_id
1 'polypeptide(L)'
;MHKLLLLSGALAVAVSATAQNGANWSTGAGSITTIQFAGGSGSAPDAVARTPIEAAIAFKKWCLDSGGDPALAAAEFQDFGGAILPVSGGKDKPPAKLHIYNGPGAVVAQTDGFFAVPQAQCNVSFYVPALPDKAEMQEAVSALFATPPTNAADAVKKNGKPNKRYVPTWEVTDAKGNVRLITYSTLGSGFDAAGNRVMLVALFNPGATR
;
A
#
# COMPACT_ATOMS: atom_id res chain seq x y z
N MET A 1 -61.03 -9.30 14.71
CA MET A 1 -60.47 -8.15 13.96
C MET A 1 -59.00 -8.43 13.69
N HIS A 2 -58.66 -8.86 12.47
CA HIS A 2 -57.31 -9.23 12.07
C HIS A 2 -56.55 -7.97 11.61
N LYS A 3 -55.50 -7.57 12.33
CA LYS A 3 -54.61 -6.48 11.91
C LYS A 3 -53.51 -7.06 11.01
N LEU A 4 -53.67 -6.79 9.72
CA LEU A 4 -52.69 -6.99 8.66
C LEU A 4 -51.55 -5.97 8.87
N LEU A 5 -50.39 -6.41 9.36
CA LEU A 5 -49.19 -5.57 9.40
C LEU A 5 -48.51 -5.65 8.03
N LEU A 6 -48.60 -4.57 7.28
CA LEU A 6 -47.82 -4.32 6.06
C LEU A 6 -46.33 -4.29 6.44
N LEU A 7 -45.57 -5.33 6.04
CA LEU A 7 -44.12 -5.27 6.05
C LEU A 7 -43.69 -4.17 5.08
N SER A 8 -43.18 -3.09 5.64
CA SER A 8 -42.47 -2.04 4.93
C SER A 8 -41.21 -2.66 4.34
N GLY A 9 -41.23 -2.95 3.04
CA GLY A 9 -40.04 -3.28 2.28
C GLY A 9 -39.14 -2.05 2.22
N ALA A 10 -38.30 -1.88 3.24
CA ALA A 10 -37.11 -1.06 3.10
C ALA A 10 -36.29 -1.69 1.98
N LEU A 11 -36.29 -1.07 0.81
CA LEU A 11 -35.23 -1.28 -0.16
C LEU A 11 -33.93 -1.03 0.60
N ALA A 12 -33.24 -2.10 0.96
CA ALA A 12 -31.84 -2.05 1.27
C ALA A 12 -31.18 -1.57 -0.03
N VAL A 13 -31.06 -0.25 -0.16
CA VAL A 13 -30.10 0.34 -1.08
C VAL A 13 -28.79 -0.29 -0.65
N ALA A 14 -28.27 -1.20 -1.47
CA ALA A 14 -26.91 -1.68 -1.33
C ALA A 14 -26.06 -0.44 -1.54
N VAL A 15 -25.80 0.28 -0.44
CA VAL A 15 -24.83 1.36 -0.42
C VAL A 15 -23.55 0.64 -0.80
N SER A 16 -23.07 0.92 -2.01
CA SER A 16 -21.80 0.39 -2.49
C SER A 16 -20.83 0.60 -1.34
N ALA A 17 -20.27 -0.49 -0.82
CA ALA A 17 -19.23 -0.39 0.17
C ALA A 17 -18.13 0.44 -0.48
N THR A 18 -18.04 1.72 -0.12
CA THR A 18 -16.94 2.61 -0.46
C THR A 18 -15.73 2.17 0.36
N ALA A 19 -15.30 0.92 0.16
CA ALA A 19 -13.90 0.60 0.28
C ALA A 19 -13.20 1.50 -0.75
N GLN A 20 -12.03 2.09 -0.49
CA GLN A 20 -10.83 1.50 -1.09
C GLN A 20 -9.55 2.27 -0.76
N ASN A 21 -9.33 2.64 0.49
CA ASN A 21 -8.00 3.11 0.93
C ASN A 21 -7.12 1.94 1.38
N GLY A 22 -7.29 0.77 0.76
CA GLY A 22 -6.51 -0.40 1.04
C GLY A 22 -5.05 -0.19 0.66
N ALA A 23 -4.17 -0.17 1.67
CA ALA A 23 -2.74 -0.25 1.47
C ALA A 23 -2.32 -1.72 1.47
N ASN A 24 -1.26 -2.02 0.74
CA ASN A 24 -0.61 -3.32 0.74
C ASN A 24 0.39 -3.32 1.86
N TRP A 25 0.30 -4.33 2.71
CA TRP A 25 1.14 -4.46 3.86
C TRP A 25 1.99 -5.69 3.68
N SER A 26 3.30 -5.52 3.79
CA SER A 26 4.19 -6.66 3.87
C SER A 26 4.06 -7.30 5.23
N THR A 27 3.70 -8.56 5.26
CA THR A 27 3.80 -9.37 6.48
C THR A 27 5.25 -9.80 6.65
N GLY A 28 5.72 -10.00 7.88
CA GLY A 28 7.10 -10.44 8.17
C GLY A 28 7.52 -11.75 7.48
N ALA A 29 6.58 -12.49 6.89
CA ALA A 29 6.81 -13.68 6.06
C ALA A 29 6.96 -13.39 4.55
N GLY A 30 7.15 -12.12 4.15
CA GLY A 30 7.30 -11.71 2.75
C GLY A 30 6.01 -11.80 1.92
N SER A 31 4.87 -12.06 2.56
CA SER A 31 3.56 -12.06 1.89
C SER A 31 2.94 -10.67 1.97
N ILE A 32 2.40 -10.16 0.86
CA ILE A 32 1.66 -8.90 0.82
C ILE A 32 0.18 -9.16 1.14
N THR A 33 -0.38 -8.40 2.08
CA THR A 33 -1.82 -8.40 2.42
C THR A 33 -2.39 -7.01 2.18
N THR A 34 -3.47 -6.90 1.40
CA THR A 34 -4.21 -5.64 1.28
C THR A 34 -5.15 -5.51 2.47
N ILE A 35 -5.05 -4.42 3.24
CA ILE A 35 -5.96 -4.17 4.36
C ILE A 35 -6.78 -2.94 4.01
N GLN A 36 -8.07 -3.16 3.81
CA GLN A 36 -9.07 -2.11 3.57
C GLN A 36 -9.49 -1.50 4.91
N PHE A 37 -9.58 -0.18 4.98
CA PHE A 37 -10.06 0.53 6.16
C PHE A 37 -11.41 1.16 5.85
N ALA A 38 -12.43 0.78 6.63
CA ALA A 38 -13.75 1.40 6.55
C ALA A 38 -13.69 2.84 7.11
N GLY A 39 -14.37 3.78 6.46
CA GLY A 39 -14.48 5.17 6.94
C GLY A 39 -13.51 6.17 6.32
N GLY A 40 -12.70 5.77 5.32
CA GLY A 40 -12.03 6.75 4.45
C GLY A 40 -13.08 7.50 3.64
N SER A 41 -13.31 8.77 3.94
CA SER A 41 -14.40 9.58 3.36
C SER A 41 -14.16 10.03 1.91
N GLY A 42 -13.40 9.28 1.12
CA GLY A 42 -13.03 9.65 -0.25
C GLY A 42 -13.31 8.53 -1.24
N SER A 43 -13.80 8.90 -2.42
CA SER A 43 -13.61 8.06 -3.61
C SER A 43 -12.12 7.83 -3.84
N ALA A 44 -11.76 6.71 -4.46
CA ALA A 44 -10.41 6.51 -4.96
C ALA A 44 -9.96 7.76 -5.77
N PRO A 45 -8.72 8.24 -5.63
CA PRO A 45 -8.22 9.33 -6.46
C PRO A 45 -8.34 8.99 -7.95
N ASP A 46 -8.60 10.02 -8.76
CA ASP A 46 -8.59 9.86 -10.21
C ASP A 46 -7.24 9.33 -10.68
N ALA A 47 -7.29 8.38 -11.62
CA ALA A 47 -6.08 7.78 -12.16
C ALA A 47 -5.23 8.83 -12.90
N VAL A 48 -3.93 8.88 -12.59
CA VAL A 48 -2.97 9.76 -13.23
C VAL A 48 -1.97 8.89 -13.99
N ALA A 49 -1.75 9.22 -15.26
CA ALA A 49 -0.69 8.57 -16.03
C ALA A 49 0.67 8.91 -15.39
N ARG A 50 1.34 7.88 -14.87
CA ARG A 50 2.72 7.96 -14.35
C ARG A 50 3.50 6.81 -14.95
N THR A 51 4.68 7.12 -15.45
CA THR A 51 5.64 6.08 -15.84
C THR A 51 6.14 5.32 -14.61
N PRO A 52 6.61 4.08 -14.79
CA PRO A 52 7.25 3.31 -13.72
C PRO A 52 8.30 4.06 -12.92
N ILE A 53 9.16 4.82 -13.60
CA ILE A 53 10.25 5.57 -12.96
C ILE A 53 9.73 6.78 -12.17
N GLU A 54 8.72 7.48 -12.66
CA GLU A 54 8.10 8.60 -11.92
C GLU A 54 7.42 8.11 -10.64
N ALA A 55 6.74 6.96 -10.68
CA ALA A 55 6.17 6.34 -9.50
C ALA A 55 7.26 5.94 -8.48
N ALA A 56 8.35 5.34 -8.94
CA ALA A 56 9.46 4.94 -8.09
C ALA A 56 10.14 6.17 -7.43
N ILE A 57 10.38 7.25 -8.18
CA ILE A 57 10.93 8.52 -7.67
C ILE A 57 10.00 9.14 -6.62
N ALA A 58 8.70 9.23 -6.92
CA ALA A 58 7.72 9.76 -5.98
C ALA A 58 7.68 8.93 -4.69
N PHE A 59 7.71 7.60 -4.80
CA PHE A 59 7.80 6.72 -3.64
C PHE A 59 9.06 6.97 -2.81
N LYS A 60 10.24 7.08 -3.44
CA LYS A 60 11.48 7.39 -2.73
C LYS A 60 11.35 8.72 -1.97
N LYS A 61 10.82 9.76 -2.60
CA LYS A 61 10.59 11.06 -1.96
C LYS A 61 9.68 10.93 -0.73
N TRP A 62 8.52 10.30 -0.88
CA TRP A 62 7.49 10.28 0.16
C TRP A 62 7.75 9.29 1.29
N CYS A 63 8.39 8.16 1.00
CA CYS A 63 8.63 7.11 1.99
C CYS A 63 10.08 7.05 2.48
N LEU A 64 11.07 7.19 1.62
CA LEU A 64 12.47 6.95 2.00
C LEU A 64 13.18 8.23 2.44
N ASP A 65 13.03 9.31 1.67
CA ASP A 65 13.69 10.59 1.96
C ASP A 65 13.07 11.29 3.17
N SER A 66 11.77 11.10 3.40
CA SER A 66 11.10 11.48 4.64
C SER A 66 11.50 10.62 5.84
N GLY A 67 12.19 9.49 5.62
CA GLY A 67 12.51 8.51 6.64
C GLY A 67 11.28 7.87 7.30
N GLY A 68 10.13 7.87 6.60
CA GLY A 68 8.86 7.37 7.13
C GLY A 68 8.12 8.35 8.04
N ASP A 69 8.55 9.62 8.14
CA ASP A 69 7.86 10.63 8.94
C ASP A 69 6.50 11.00 8.32
N PRO A 70 5.38 10.70 9.00
CA PRO A 70 4.06 11.00 8.46
C PRO A 70 3.71 12.49 8.44
N ALA A 71 4.40 13.34 9.19
CA ALA A 71 4.18 14.79 9.13
C ALA A 71 4.76 15.40 7.85
N LEU A 72 5.89 14.88 7.36
CA LEU A 72 6.50 15.31 6.09
C LEU A 72 5.64 14.90 4.90
N ALA A 73 5.08 13.68 4.91
CA ALA A 73 4.12 13.27 3.90
C ALA A 73 2.85 14.15 3.95
N ALA A 74 2.31 14.41 5.15
CA ALA A 74 1.12 15.25 5.31
C ALA A 74 1.27 16.65 4.68
N ALA A 75 2.44 17.29 4.84
CA ALA A 75 2.70 18.62 4.29
C ALA A 75 2.62 18.65 2.76
N GLU A 76 3.05 17.59 2.09
CA GLU A 76 2.99 17.49 0.62
C GLU A 76 1.58 17.21 0.09
N PHE A 77 0.71 16.66 0.95
CA PHE A 77 -0.67 16.28 0.61
C PHE A 77 -1.74 17.16 1.27
N GLN A 78 -1.34 18.30 1.86
CA GLN A 78 -2.22 19.15 2.67
C GLN A 78 -3.50 19.59 1.93
N ASP A 79 -3.43 19.79 0.61
CA ASP A 79 -4.53 20.27 -0.22
C ASP A 79 -5.50 19.15 -0.65
N PHE A 80 -5.15 17.88 -0.41
CA PHE A 80 -5.85 16.70 -0.94
C PHE A 80 -6.57 15.88 0.14
N GLY A 81 -6.35 16.24 1.40
CA GLY A 81 -6.99 15.63 2.56
C GLY A 81 -6.29 14.37 3.06
N GLY A 82 -6.36 14.18 4.37
CA GLY A 82 -5.79 13.02 5.05
C GLY A 82 -6.62 12.61 6.26
N ALA A 83 -6.37 11.39 6.73
CA ALA A 83 -6.99 10.81 7.90
C ALA A 83 -5.93 10.15 8.78
N ILE A 84 -6.13 10.24 10.09
CA ILE A 84 -5.38 9.45 11.07
C ILE A 84 -6.38 8.49 11.71
N LEU A 85 -6.24 7.21 11.41
CA LEU A 85 -7.13 6.15 11.90
C LEU A 85 -6.43 5.40 13.04
N PRO A 86 -7.09 5.22 14.20
CA PRO A 86 -6.60 4.31 15.21
C PRO A 86 -6.79 2.86 14.74
N VAL A 87 -5.73 2.04 14.80
CA VAL A 87 -5.77 0.61 14.46
C VAL A 87 -5.28 -0.21 15.65
N SER A 88 -5.77 -1.45 15.79
CA SER A 88 -5.41 -2.30 16.94
C SER A 88 -3.91 -2.61 16.96
N GLY A 89 -3.21 -2.21 18.03
CA GLY A 89 -1.80 -2.54 18.24
C GLY A 89 -1.56 -4.00 18.66
N GLY A 90 -2.62 -4.73 19.02
CA GLY A 90 -2.57 -6.08 19.59
C GLY A 90 -3.14 -6.14 21.01
N LYS A 91 -3.12 -7.32 21.61
CA LYS A 91 -3.82 -7.63 22.88
C LYS A 91 -3.39 -6.76 24.06
N ASP A 92 -2.14 -6.30 24.07
CA ASP A 92 -1.53 -5.56 25.19
C ASP A 92 -0.76 -4.31 24.73
N LYS A 93 -1.12 -3.75 23.57
CA LYS A 93 -0.49 -2.55 23.02
C LYS A 93 -1.54 -1.46 22.80
N PRO A 94 -1.21 -0.18 23.02
CA PRO A 94 -2.12 0.91 22.67
C PRO A 94 -2.45 0.87 21.17
N PRO A 95 -3.60 1.44 20.75
CA PRO A 95 -3.89 1.62 19.34
C PRO A 95 -2.75 2.32 18.62
N ALA A 96 -2.31 1.77 17.50
CA ALA A 96 -1.34 2.42 16.63
C ALA A 96 -2.06 3.42 15.73
N LYS A 97 -1.30 4.41 15.24
CA LYS A 97 -1.81 5.37 14.28
C LYS A 97 -1.54 4.87 12.87
N LEU A 98 -2.57 4.89 12.06
CA LEU A 98 -2.49 4.74 10.62
C LEU A 98 -2.75 6.10 9.99
N HIS A 99 -1.72 6.64 9.35
CA HIS A 99 -1.79 7.88 8.59
C HIS A 99 -2.12 7.54 7.15
N ILE A 100 -3.13 8.20 6.57
CA ILE A 100 -3.52 8.05 5.16
C ILE A 100 -3.63 9.44 4.56
N TYR A 101 -2.90 9.69 3.48
CA TYR A 101 -2.89 10.97 2.77
C TYR A 101 -3.22 10.71 1.30
N ASN A 102 -4.20 11.44 0.76
CA ASN A 102 -4.53 11.37 -0.65
C ASN A 102 -3.70 12.39 -1.41
N GLY A 103 -3.41 12.13 -2.67
CA GLY A 103 -2.78 13.07 -3.59
C GLY A 103 -3.21 12.80 -5.03
N PRO A 104 -2.75 13.59 -6.00
CA PRO A 104 -3.10 13.40 -7.42
C PRO A 104 -2.71 12.01 -7.92
N GLY A 105 -3.71 11.14 -8.10
CA GLY A 105 -3.54 9.74 -8.50
C GLY A 105 -2.68 8.91 -7.54
N ALA A 106 -2.61 9.28 -6.26
CA ALA A 106 -1.82 8.54 -5.28
C ALA A 106 -2.47 8.55 -3.89
N VAL A 107 -2.22 7.49 -3.12
CA VAL A 107 -2.52 7.43 -1.70
C VAL A 107 -1.27 6.97 -0.97
N VAL A 108 -0.83 7.73 0.04
CA VAL A 108 0.27 7.37 0.93
C VAL A 108 -0.31 6.90 2.26
N ALA A 109 0.09 5.72 2.71
CA ALA A 109 -0.33 5.15 3.99
C ALA A 109 0.88 4.76 4.83
N GLN A 110 0.94 5.26 6.06
CA GLN A 110 2.06 5.09 6.98
C GLN A 110 1.61 4.63 8.36
N THR A 111 2.35 3.71 8.97
CA THR A 111 2.13 3.29 10.36
C THR A 111 3.43 2.81 10.98
N ASP A 112 3.55 2.95 12.30
CA ASP A 112 4.65 2.37 13.08
C ASP A 112 4.48 0.86 13.33
N GLY A 113 3.31 0.32 12.95
CA GLY A 113 2.97 -1.09 13.03
C GLY A 113 1.70 -1.32 13.87
N PHE A 114 0.94 -2.35 13.50
CA PHE A 114 -0.28 -2.78 14.18
C PHE A 114 -0.37 -4.30 14.22
N PHE A 115 -1.42 -4.90 14.82
CA PHE A 115 -1.41 -6.33 15.16
C PHE A 115 -1.10 -7.27 13.98
N ALA A 116 -1.64 -6.98 12.78
CA ALA A 116 -1.43 -7.79 11.58
C ALA A 116 -0.13 -7.45 10.84
N VAL A 117 0.44 -6.27 11.12
CA VAL A 117 1.60 -5.70 10.45
C VAL A 117 2.48 -5.04 11.50
N PRO A 118 3.24 -5.82 12.29
CA PRO A 118 3.93 -5.30 13.47
C PRO A 118 5.12 -4.38 13.13
N GLN A 119 5.50 -4.30 11.85
CA GLN A 119 6.63 -3.51 11.38
C GLN A 119 6.17 -2.15 10.88
N ALA A 120 6.96 -1.11 11.17
CA ALA A 120 6.76 0.21 10.61
C ALA A 120 6.88 0.17 9.07
N GLN A 121 5.90 0.73 8.37
CA GLN A 121 5.79 0.69 6.92
C GLN A 121 5.25 1.99 6.34
N CYS A 122 5.75 2.35 5.16
CA CYS A 122 5.20 3.39 4.30
C CYS A 122 4.84 2.76 2.96
N ASN A 123 3.58 2.95 2.57
CA ASN A 123 2.99 2.37 1.38
C ASN A 123 2.49 3.50 0.49
N VAL A 124 2.76 3.40 -0.80
CA VAL A 124 2.22 4.33 -1.79
C VAL A 124 1.46 3.53 -2.83
N SER A 125 0.19 3.87 -3.01
CA SER A 125 -0.68 3.33 -4.04
C SER A 125 -0.87 4.37 -5.13
N PHE A 126 -0.27 4.17 -6.30
CA PHE A 126 -0.46 5.00 -7.47
C PHE A 126 -1.62 4.47 -8.30
N TYR A 127 -2.64 5.28 -8.52
CA TYR A 127 -3.78 4.98 -9.38
C TYR A 127 -3.40 5.33 -10.81
N VAL A 128 -3.38 4.32 -11.66
CA VAL A 128 -2.91 4.42 -13.04
C VAL A 128 -4.02 4.05 -14.02
N PRO A 129 -4.07 4.63 -15.23
CA PRO A 129 -5.08 4.26 -16.22
C PRO A 129 -4.94 2.80 -16.66
N ALA A 130 -3.70 2.32 -16.77
CA ALA A 130 -3.36 0.95 -17.15
C ALA A 130 -2.21 0.43 -16.26
N LEU A 131 -2.19 -0.89 -16.03
CA LEU A 131 -1.08 -1.50 -15.30
C LEU A 131 0.19 -1.48 -16.18
N PRO A 132 1.34 -1.06 -15.64
CA PRO A 132 2.62 -1.19 -16.33
C PRO A 132 3.03 -2.65 -16.44
N ASP A 133 3.94 -2.95 -17.36
CA ASP A 133 4.57 -4.27 -17.38
C ASP A 133 5.39 -4.50 -16.09
N LYS A 134 5.40 -5.75 -15.61
CA LYS A 134 6.10 -6.10 -14.37
C LYS A 134 7.61 -5.95 -14.51
N ALA A 135 8.17 -6.26 -15.68
CA ALA A 135 9.59 -6.07 -15.92
C ALA A 135 9.94 -4.58 -15.93
N GLU A 136 9.11 -3.73 -16.55
CA GLU A 136 9.31 -2.28 -16.54
C GLU A 136 9.30 -1.69 -15.12
N MET A 137 8.36 -2.09 -14.26
CA MET A 137 8.39 -1.65 -12.85
C MET A 137 9.62 -2.17 -12.11
N GLN A 138 10.00 -3.43 -12.31
CA GLN A 138 11.17 -4.00 -11.65
C GLN A 138 12.45 -3.29 -12.10
N GLU A 139 12.57 -2.98 -13.39
CA GLU A 139 13.68 -2.22 -13.96
C GLU A 139 13.73 -0.81 -13.40
N ALA A 140 12.59 -0.11 -13.36
CA ALA A 140 12.52 1.25 -12.81
C ALA A 140 12.94 1.32 -11.34
N VAL A 141 12.50 0.38 -10.50
CA VAL A 141 12.91 0.31 -9.09
C VAL A 141 14.39 -0.06 -8.98
N SER A 142 14.87 -1.02 -9.78
CA SER A 142 16.27 -1.43 -9.75
C SER A 142 17.20 -0.32 -10.22
N ALA A 143 16.80 0.44 -11.24
CA ALA A 143 17.53 1.59 -11.75
C ALA A 143 17.58 2.72 -10.71
N LEU A 144 16.47 2.99 -10.02
CA LEU A 144 16.41 4.00 -8.96
C LEU A 144 17.40 3.72 -7.82
N PHE A 145 17.60 2.45 -7.48
CA PHE A 145 18.48 2.04 -6.39
C PHE A 145 19.83 1.47 -6.86
N ALA A 146 20.10 1.51 -8.16
CA ALA A 146 21.29 0.93 -8.79
C ALA A 146 21.61 -0.51 -8.34
N THR A 147 20.57 -1.31 -8.03
CA THR A 147 20.72 -2.68 -7.56
C THR A 147 19.54 -3.55 -8.00
N PRO A 148 19.77 -4.82 -8.41
CA PRO A 148 18.69 -5.76 -8.64
C PRO A 148 17.99 -6.14 -7.32
N PRO A 149 16.81 -6.82 -7.39
CA PRO A 149 16.19 -7.41 -6.22
C PRO A 149 17.13 -8.41 -5.53
N THR A 150 17.20 -8.38 -4.21
CA THR A 150 18.03 -9.29 -3.40
C THR A 150 17.55 -10.75 -3.48
N ASN A 151 16.27 -10.95 -3.81
CA ASN A 151 15.64 -12.26 -3.98
C ASN A 151 15.39 -12.62 -5.45
N ALA A 152 16.13 -12.05 -6.41
CA ALA A 152 15.92 -12.31 -7.84
C ALA A 152 15.95 -13.80 -8.23
N ALA A 153 16.71 -14.62 -7.50
CA ALA A 153 16.74 -16.08 -7.70
C ALA A 153 15.38 -16.77 -7.45
N ASP A 154 14.49 -16.16 -6.67
CA ASP A 154 13.18 -16.71 -6.33
C ASP A 154 12.10 -16.42 -7.41
N ALA A 155 12.45 -15.66 -8.45
CA ALA A 155 11.56 -15.37 -9.57
C ALA A 155 11.13 -16.64 -10.32
N VAL A 156 11.98 -17.66 -10.29
CA VAL A 156 11.76 -18.95 -10.95
C VAL A 156 11.83 -20.08 -9.91
N LYS A 157 10.88 -21.01 -9.96
CA LYS A 157 10.90 -22.20 -9.11
C LYS A 157 12.04 -23.13 -9.54
N LYS A 158 12.42 -24.07 -8.67
CA LYS A 158 13.44 -25.11 -8.97
C LYS A 158 13.20 -25.89 -10.28
N ASN A 159 11.96 -25.93 -10.78
CA ASN A 159 11.59 -26.60 -12.04
C ASN A 159 11.58 -25.66 -13.27
N GLY A 160 12.17 -24.47 -13.18
CA GLY A 160 12.24 -23.52 -14.29
C GLY A 160 10.95 -22.73 -14.56
N LYS A 161 9.86 -22.97 -13.82
CA LYS A 161 8.58 -22.26 -14.02
C LYS A 161 8.55 -20.95 -13.23
N PRO A 162 7.90 -19.88 -13.75
CA PRO A 162 7.70 -18.64 -13.01
C PRO A 162 7.05 -18.87 -11.64
N ASN A 163 7.60 -18.24 -10.61
CA ASN A 163 7.04 -18.28 -9.28
C ASN A 163 5.90 -17.25 -9.15
N LYS A 164 4.66 -17.74 -9.18
CA LYS A 164 3.45 -16.89 -9.06
C LYS A 164 3.37 -16.08 -7.75
N ARG A 165 4.13 -16.46 -6.73
CA ARG A 165 4.19 -15.76 -5.42
C ARG A 165 5.44 -14.91 -5.27
N TYR A 166 6.25 -14.78 -6.32
CA TYR A 166 7.42 -13.94 -6.30
C TYR A 166 7.02 -12.47 -6.12
N VAL A 167 7.60 -11.85 -5.09
CA VAL A 167 7.53 -10.42 -4.84
C VAL A 167 8.98 -9.93 -4.84
N PRO A 168 9.39 -9.12 -5.84
CA PRO A 168 10.75 -8.61 -5.88
C PRO A 168 10.99 -7.73 -4.66
N THR A 169 12.10 -7.96 -3.98
CA THR A 169 12.49 -7.25 -2.76
C THR A 169 13.85 -6.61 -2.98
N TRP A 170 13.97 -5.34 -2.66
CA TRP A 170 15.26 -4.64 -2.63
C TRP A 170 15.62 -4.31 -1.19
N GLU A 171 16.89 -4.46 -0.87
CA GLU A 171 17.46 -3.97 0.37
C GLU A 171 18.20 -2.68 0.05
N VAL A 172 17.74 -1.56 0.60
CA VAL A 172 18.34 -0.25 0.36
C VAL A 172 18.76 0.39 1.67
N THR A 173 19.84 1.16 1.65
CA THR A 173 20.24 1.97 2.80
C THR A 173 19.69 3.38 2.60
N ASP A 174 18.90 3.87 3.55
CA ASP A 174 18.39 5.24 3.50
C ASP A 174 19.50 6.27 3.83
N ALA A 175 19.19 7.56 3.66
CA ALA A 175 20.13 8.65 3.93
C ALA A 175 20.64 8.70 5.39
N LYS A 176 19.96 8.02 6.31
CA LYS A 176 20.32 7.91 7.74
C LYS A 176 21.11 6.64 8.03
N GLY A 177 21.49 5.85 7.02
CA GLY A 177 22.25 4.61 7.18
C GLY A 177 21.41 3.40 7.60
N ASN A 178 20.08 3.49 7.59
CA ASN A 178 19.22 2.38 7.98
C ASN A 178 18.86 1.52 6.77
N VAL A 179 18.88 0.21 6.98
CA VAL A 179 18.42 -0.76 5.99
C VAL A 179 16.89 -0.73 5.91
N ARG A 180 16.38 -0.59 4.69
CA ARG A 180 14.96 -0.62 4.34
C ARG A 180 14.71 -1.73 3.33
N LEU A 181 13.62 -2.47 3.50
CA LEU A 181 13.17 -3.41 2.47
C LEU A 181 12.10 -2.74 1.62
N ILE A 182 12.26 -2.82 0.31
CA ILE A 182 11.31 -2.28 -0.65
C ILE A 182 10.67 -3.44 -1.41
N THR A 183 9.36 -3.38 -1.59
CA THR A 183 8.64 -4.29 -2.48
C THR A 183 7.68 -3.52 -3.36
N TYR A 184 7.27 -4.11 -4.48
CA TYR A 184 6.16 -3.58 -5.27
C TYR A 184 5.15 -4.66 -5.64
N SER A 185 3.94 -4.23 -5.96
CA SER A 185 2.86 -5.07 -6.45
C SER A 185 1.94 -4.28 -7.39
N THR A 186 1.31 -4.98 -8.33
CA THR A 186 0.33 -4.41 -9.25
C THR A 186 -1.04 -5.02 -8.98
N LEU A 187 -2.05 -4.19 -8.76
CA LEU A 187 -3.43 -4.62 -8.51
C LEU A 187 -4.31 -4.09 -9.65
N GLY A 188 -4.91 -5.00 -10.42
CA GLY A 188 -5.86 -4.63 -11.46
C GLY A 188 -7.21 -4.21 -10.88
N SER A 189 -7.98 -3.46 -11.66
CA SER A 189 -9.38 -3.16 -11.32
C SER A 189 -10.19 -4.44 -11.16
N GLY A 190 -10.98 -4.54 -10.09
CA GLY A 190 -11.84 -5.69 -9.81
C GLY A 190 -12.96 -5.37 -8.83
N PHE A 191 -13.79 -6.36 -8.49
CA PHE A 191 -14.94 -6.19 -7.59
C PHE A 191 -14.57 -5.53 -6.24
N ASP A 192 -13.36 -5.80 -5.74
CA ASP A 192 -12.90 -5.33 -4.43
C ASP A 192 -11.91 -4.15 -4.50
N ALA A 193 -11.54 -3.67 -5.70
CA ALA A 193 -10.58 -2.58 -5.90
C ALA A 193 -10.93 -1.69 -7.11
N ALA A 194 -11.23 -0.40 -6.88
CA ALA A 194 -11.41 0.59 -7.95
C ALA A 194 -10.06 0.95 -8.57
N GLY A 195 -10.03 0.91 -9.89
CA GLY A 195 -8.89 1.35 -10.69
C GLY A 195 -7.70 0.39 -10.63
N ASN A 196 -6.86 0.53 -11.65
CA ASN A 196 -5.55 -0.13 -11.69
C ASN A 196 -4.60 0.60 -10.75
N ARG A 197 -3.78 -0.15 -10.02
CA ARG A 197 -2.86 0.40 -9.02
C ARG A 197 -1.48 -0.23 -9.11
N VAL A 198 -0.46 0.62 -8.97
CA VAL A 198 0.91 0.21 -8.65
C VAL A 198 1.14 0.56 -7.19
N MET A 199 1.54 -0.42 -6.39
CA MET A 199 1.73 -0.26 -4.95
C MET A 199 3.19 -0.53 -4.61
N LEU A 200 3.85 0.46 -4.02
CA LEU A 200 5.24 0.40 -3.55
C LEU A 200 5.24 0.48 -2.03
N VAL A 201 6.07 -0.34 -1.38
CA VAL A 201 6.11 -0.50 0.08
C VAL A 201 7.54 -0.40 0.57
N ALA A 202 7.78 0.42 1.60
CA ALA A 202 9.04 0.49 2.35
C ALA A 202 8.81 -0.04 3.78
N LEU A 203 9.62 -1.00 4.21
CA LEU A 203 9.66 -1.52 5.58
C LEU A 203 10.83 -0.88 6.32
N PHE A 204 10.55 -0.19 7.42
CA PHE A 204 11.58 0.56 8.16
C PHE A 204 12.32 -0.31 9.18
N ASN A 205 11.70 -1.32 9.78
CA ASN A 205 12.37 -2.14 10.80
C ASN A 205 12.30 -3.64 10.45
N PRO A 206 12.96 -4.10 9.38
CA PRO A 206 12.86 -5.49 8.93
C PRO A 206 13.46 -6.50 9.92
N GLY A 207 14.33 -6.06 10.84
CA GLY A 207 15.03 -6.90 11.81
C GLY A 207 14.30 -7.19 13.12
N ALA A 208 13.13 -6.59 13.38
CA ALA A 208 12.40 -6.76 14.64
C ALA A 208 11.58 -8.08 14.73
N THR A 209 11.69 -8.94 13.71
CA THR A 209 11.00 -10.25 13.65
C THR A 209 11.99 -11.39 13.44
N ARG A 210 12.97 -11.52 14.33
CA ARG A 210 13.68 -12.78 14.57
C ARG A 210 13.40 -13.27 15.97
#